data_AF-A0A8S3K6B2-F1
#
_entry.id   AF-A0A8S3K6B2-F1
#
_cell.length_a   1.000
_cell.length_b   1.000
_cell.length_c   1.000
_cell.angle_alpha   90.00
_cell.angle_beta   90.00
_cell.angle_gamma   90.00
#
_symmetry.space_group_name_H-M   'P 1'
#
loop_
_entity.id
_entity.type
_entity.pdbx_description
1 polymer ?
#
loop_
_entity_poly.entity_id
_entity_poly.type
_entity_poly.pdbx_seq_one_letter_code
_entity_poly.pdbx_strand_id
1 'polypeptide(L)'
;MKHKTITSSSLQEVHTANSGFIVLLGLVNLTVRINHIHTTVDAYVTRDLVCPMILGRDWIQKNYVNINFFSNRMSIYNGISSIPLLPASRSVSLVMSLLHPVIIPPFHETLISG
;
A
#
# COMPACT_ATOMS: atom_id res chain seq x y z
N MET A 1 -1.38 -15.56 24.63
CA MET A 1 -1.19 -15.11 23.22
C MET A 1 -0.39 -16.17 22.49
N LYS A 2 -0.99 -16.88 21.52
CA LYS A 2 -0.26 -17.85 20.69
C LYS A 2 0.25 -17.10 19.45
N HIS A 3 1.57 -16.89 19.38
CA HIS A 3 2.21 -16.47 18.14
C HIS A 3 2.01 -17.59 17.12
N LYS A 4 1.21 -17.33 16.09
CA LYS A 4 1.08 -18.23 14.95
C LYS A 4 2.27 -17.95 14.04
N THR A 5 3.35 -18.69 14.25
CA THR A 5 4.51 -18.70 13.36
C THR A 5 4.05 -19.19 11.99
N ILE A 6 3.96 -18.28 11.02
CA ILE A 6 3.69 -18.64 9.63
C ILE A 6 4.97 -19.30 9.10
N THR A 7 4.92 -20.61 8.94
CA THR A 7 5.98 -21.43 8.34
C THR A 7 6.24 -21.00 6.91
N SER A 8 7.52 -20.77 6.58
CA SER A 8 7.99 -20.42 5.24
C SER A 8 7.92 -21.63 4.29
N SER A 9 6.82 -21.83 3.55
CA SER A 9 6.85 -22.74 2.38
C SER A 9 5.62 -22.73 1.46
N SER A 10 4.81 -21.68 1.42
CA SER A 10 3.84 -21.55 0.33
C SER A 10 3.81 -20.11 -0.15
N LEU A 11 4.51 -19.86 -1.25
CA LEU A 11 4.22 -18.70 -2.10
C LEU A 11 2.73 -18.76 -2.39
N GLN A 12 1.96 -17.84 -1.81
CA GLN A 12 0.53 -17.79 -2.03
C GLN A 12 0.30 -17.00 -3.31
N GLU A 13 -0.36 -17.60 -4.27
CA GLU A 13 -0.79 -16.92 -5.48
C GLU A 13 -2.12 -16.21 -5.20
N VAL A 14 -2.20 -14.94 -5.58
CA VAL A 14 -3.44 -14.16 -5.48
C VAL A 14 -3.93 -13.82 -6.86
N HIS A 15 -5.24 -13.96 -7.06
CA HIS A 15 -5.90 -13.53 -8.28
C HIS A 15 -5.96 -12.02 -8.37
N THR A 16 -5.59 -11.48 -9.52
CA THR A 16 -5.71 -10.07 -9.85
C THR A 16 -6.99 -9.79 -10.64
N ALA A 17 -7.39 -8.52 -10.71
CA ALA A 17 -8.58 -8.10 -11.44
C ALA A 17 -8.52 -8.39 -12.95
N ASN A 18 -7.32 -8.52 -13.53
CA ASN A 18 -7.13 -8.89 -14.94
C ASN A 18 -7.02 -10.42 -15.15
N SER A 19 -7.52 -11.23 -14.21
CA SER A 19 -7.44 -12.70 -14.23
C SER A 19 -6.00 -13.26 -14.24
N GLY A 20 -5.03 -12.42 -13.90
CA GLY A 20 -3.65 -12.83 -13.68
C GLY A 20 -3.42 -13.32 -12.26
N PHE A 21 -2.15 -13.64 -11.98
CA PHE A 21 -1.70 -14.09 -10.68
C PHE A 21 -0.50 -13.25 -10.24
N ILE A 22 -0.46 -12.94 -8.96
CA ILE A 22 0.69 -12.31 -8.31
C ILE A 22 1.19 -13.23 -7.21
N VAL A 23 2.51 -13.44 -7.19
CA VAL A 23 3.18 -14.26 -6.19
C VAL A 23 3.45 -13.43 -4.94
N LEU A 24 2.93 -13.86 -3.79
CA LEU A 24 3.20 -13.23 -2.50
C LEU A 24 4.49 -13.76 -1.89
N LEU A 25 5.39 -12.84 -1.56
CA LEU A 25 6.63 -13.12 -0.85
C LEU A 25 6.43 -13.21 0.66
N GLY A 26 5.42 -12.53 1.20
CA GLY A 26 5.16 -12.51 2.64
C GLY A 26 4.17 -11.44 3.07
N LEU A 27 4.01 -11.28 4.38
CA LEU A 27 3.16 -10.29 5.03
C LEU A 27 4.02 -9.45 5.99
N VAL A 28 3.86 -8.13 5.95
CA VAL A 28 4.58 -7.19 6.81
C VAL A 28 3.60 -6.20 7.44
N ASN A 29 3.80 -5.88 8.72
CA ASN A 29 3.08 -4.78 9.36
C ASN A 29 3.84 -3.48 9.08
N LEU A 30 3.18 -2.53 8.41
CA LEU A 30 3.76 -1.24 8.02
C LEU A 30 3.01 -0.09 8.68
N THR A 31 3.76 0.91 9.11
CA THR A 31 3.20 2.21 9.47
C THR A 31 3.22 3.10 8.23
N VAL A 32 2.05 3.62 7.87
CA VAL A 32 1.83 4.52 6.73
C VAL A 32 1.50 5.89 7.27
N ARG A 33 2.32 6.88 6.90
CA ARG A 33 2.13 8.28 7.28
C ARG A 33 1.49 9.06 6.13
N ILE A 34 0.36 9.71 6.41
CA ILE A 34 -0.31 10.64 5.49
C ILE A 34 -0.44 11.98 6.20
N ASN A 35 0.29 12.98 5.73
CA ASN A 35 0.51 14.25 6.43
C ASN A 35 1.06 14.04 7.87
N HIS A 36 0.26 14.38 8.88
CA HIS A 36 0.57 14.25 10.31
C HIS A 36 -0.12 13.03 10.95
N ILE A 37 -0.82 12.22 10.16
CA ILE A 37 -1.55 11.05 10.64
C ILE A 37 -0.72 9.79 10.36
N HIS A 38 -0.52 8.98 11.39
CA HIS A 38 0.10 7.67 11.28
C HIS A 38 -0.98 6.59 11.36
N THR A 39 -0.97 5.68 10.40
CA THR A 39 -1.89 4.54 10.32
C THR A 39 -1.09 3.25 10.17
N THR A 40 -1.71 2.10 10.45
CA THR A 40 -1.04 0.81 10.29
C THR A 40 -1.80 -0.08 9.31
N VAL A 41 -1.05 -0.85 8.51
CA VAL A 41 -1.57 -1.81 7.53
C VAL A 41 -0.76 -3.10 7.58
N ASP A 42 -1.45 -4.23 7.50
CA ASP A 42 -0.83 -5.53 7.23
C ASP A 42 -0.73 -5.69 5.71
N ALA A 43 0.45 -5.41 5.15
CA ALA A 43 0.69 -5.39 3.72
C ALA A 43 1.30 -6.70 3.22
N TYR A 44 0.73 -7.24 2.15
CA TYR A 44 1.34 -8.34 1.42
C TYR A 44 2.45 -7.82 0.50
N VAL A 45 3.61 -8.48 0.52
CA VAL A 45 4.77 -8.13 -0.30
C VAL A 45 4.78 -8.98 -1.56
N THR A 46 5.02 -8.35 -2.71
CA THR A 46 5.18 -9.03 -4.01
C THR A 46 6.28 -8.35 -4.84
N ARG A 47 6.78 -9.02 -5.89
CA ARG A 47 7.81 -8.51 -6.80
C ARG A 47 7.26 -7.69 -7.96
N ASP A 48 6.07 -8.04 -8.44
CA ASP A 48 5.60 -7.63 -9.78
C ASP A 48 4.39 -6.67 -9.70
N LEU A 49 4.39 -5.79 -8.71
CA LEU A 49 3.32 -4.80 -8.55
C LEU A 49 3.53 -3.63 -9.52
N VAL A 50 2.47 -3.26 -10.25
CA VAL A 50 2.51 -2.14 -11.23
C VAL A 50 2.76 -0.77 -10.59
N CYS A 51 2.61 -0.67 -9.27
CA CYS A 51 2.84 0.53 -8.48
C CYS A 51 3.56 0.15 -7.17
N PRO A 52 4.13 1.12 -6.44
CA PRO A 52 4.86 0.83 -5.21
C PRO A 52 4.00 0.24 -4.08
N MET A 53 2.72 0.61 -4.01
CA MET A 53 1.80 0.18 -2.96
C MET A 53 0.34 0.29 -3.42
N ILE A 54 -0.48 -0.68 -3.01
CA ILE A 54 -1.93 -0.61 -3.13
C ILE A 54 -2.52 -0.60 -1.72
N LEU A 55 -3.26 0.45 -1.37
CA LEU A 55 -4.07 0.49 -0.16
C LEU A 55 -5.46 -0.03 -0.48
N GLY A 56 -5.78 -1.20 0.06
CA GLY A 56 -7.02 -1.91 -0.20
C GLY A 56 -8.23 -1.31 0.51
N ARG A 57 -9.39 -1.92 0.24
CA ARG A 57 -10.68 -1.54 0.85
C ARG A 57 -10.66 -1.69 2.37
N ASP A 58 -9.94 -2.68 2.87
CA ASP A 58 -9.71 -2.93 4.28
C ASP A 58 -9.07 -1.73 4.99
N TRP A 59 -8.00 -1.17 4.41
CA TRP A 59 -7.36 0.03 4.96
C TRP A 59 -8.25 1.27 4.81
N ILE A 60 -8.94 1.42 3.68
CA ILE A 60 -9.89 2.52 3.44
C ILE A 60 -11.00 2.53 4.50
N GLN A 61 -11.59 1.37 4.79
CA GLN A 61 -12.66 1.24 5.78
C GLN A 61 -12.14 1.49 7.20
N LYS A 62 -10.99 0.92 7.56
CA LYS A 62 -10.36 1.07 8.88
C LYS A 62 -10.05 2.53 9.23
N ASN A 63 -9.68 3.35 8.24
CA ASN A 63 -9.24 4.72 8.46
C ASN A 63 -10.29 5.77 8.03
N TYR A 64 -11.54 5.36 7.78
CA TYR A 64 -12.65 6.22 7.37
C TYR A 64 -12.28 7.14 6.20
N VAL A 65 -11.68 6.55 5.18
CA VAL A 65 -11.20 7.28 4.02
C VAL A 65 -12.36 7.63 3.10
N ASN A 66 -12.44 8.90 2.72
CA ASN A 66 -13.39 9.39 1.72
C ASN A 66 -12.60 9.96 0.53
N ILE A 67 -12.84 9.38 -0.65
CA ILE A 67 -12.25 9.79 -1.92
C ILE A 67 -13.30 10.59 -2.68
N ASN A 68 -13.08 11.89 -2.80
CA ASN A 68 -13.97 12.80 -3.51
C ASN A 68 -13.32 13.23 -4.84
N PHE A 69 -13.75 12.57 -5.92
CA PHE A 69 -13.30 12.83 -7.29
C PHE A 69 -13.73 14.20 -7.82
N PHE A 70 -14.86 14.76 -7.36
CA PHE A 70 -15.31 16.10 -7.76
C PHE A 70 -14.35 17.18 -7.26
N SER A 71 -13.91 17.05 -6.01
CA SER A 71 -12.91 17.95 -5.41
C SER A 71 -11.46 17.57 -5.74
N ASN A 72 -11.24 16.41 -6.37
CA ASN A 72 -9.93 15.79 -6.56
C ASN A 72 -9.13 15.65 -5.25
N ARG A 73 -9.78 15.17 -4.18
CA ARG A 73 -9.16 15.02 -2.85
C ARG A 73 -9.49 13.68 -2.20
N MET A 74 -8.54 13.19 -1.42
CA MET A 74 -8.74 12.15 -0.43
C MET A 74 -8.80 12.80 0.95
N SER A 75 -9.64 12.25 1.84
CA SER A 75 -9.70 12.63 3.24
C SER A 75 -9.71 11.40 4.13
N ILE A 76 -9.19 11.52 5.34
CA ILE A 76 -9.00 10.42 6.30
C ILE A 76 -9.62 10.83 7.63
N TYR A 77 -10.15 9.86 8.38
CA TYR A 77 -10.83 10.07 9.67
C TYR A 77 -11.91 11.15 9.59
N ASN A 78 -12.81 11.04 8.60
CA ASN A 78 -13.92 11.98 8.38
C ASN A 78 -13.48 13.45 8.17
N GLY A 79 -12.33 13.68 7.52
CA GLY A 79 -11.91 15.02 7.12
C GLY A 79 -10.85 15.66 8.03
N ILE A 80 -10.36 14.98 9.06
CA ILE A 80 -9.28 15.47 9.92
C ILE A 80 -8.03 15.80 9.10
N SER A 81 -7.71 14.96 8.12
CA SER A 81 -6.66 15.24 7.14
C SER A 81 -7.17 15.05 5.74
N SER A 82 -6.73 15.92 4.82
CA SER A 82 -7.08 15.82 3.41
C SER A 82 -5.90 16.16 2.52
N ILE A 83 -5.67 15.32 1.53
CA ILE A 83 -4.63 15.48 0.51
C ILE A 83 -5.27 15.56 -0.88
N PRO A 84 -4.69 16.34 -1.81
CA PRO A 84 -5.09 16.27 -3.21
C PRO A 84 -4.78 14.88 -3.78
N LEU A 85 -5.64 14.40 -4.67
CA LEU A 85 -5.31 13.24 -5.49
C LEU A 85 -4.27 13.66 -6.53
N LEU A 86 -3.29 12.79 -6.76
CA LEU A 86 -2.28 13.02 -7.79
C LEU A 86 -2.96 13.15 -9.16
N PRO A 87 -2.50 14.07 -10.03
CA PRO A 87 -3.03 14.17 -11.39
C PRO A 87 -2.77 12.86 -12.13
N ALA A 88 -3.66 12.52 -13.07
CA ALA A 88 -3.45 11.39 -13.95
C ALA A 88 -2.15 11.59 -14.74
N SER A 89 -1.10 10.82 -14.40
CA SER A 89 0.14 10.83 -15.18
C SER A 89 -0.15 10.33 -16.59
N ARG A 90 0.12 11.17 -17.60
CA ARG A 90 0.05 10.78 -19.03
C ARG A 90 1.32 10.09 -19.52
N SER A 91 2.17 9.57 -18.64
CA SER A 91 3.41 8.89 -19.05
C SER A 91 3.33 7.38 -18.80
N VAL A 92 3.22 6.66 -19.91
CA VAL A 92 3.42 5.21 -20.05
C VAL A 92 4.90 4.90 -19.81
N SER A 93 5.19 3.83 -19.08
CA SER A 93 6.53 3.30 -18.79
C SER A 93 7.47 4.21 -17.99
N LEU A 94 7.25 4.26 -16.68
CA LEU A 94 8.38 4.25 -15.77
C LEU A 94 8.22 3.03 -14.88
N VAL A 95 9.04 2.01 -15.15
CA VAL A 95 9.47 1.08 -14.12
C VAL A 95 10.00 1.97 -13.00
N MET A 96 9.21 2.16 -11.95
CA MET A 96 9.70 2.74 -10.71
C MET A 96 10.60 1.69 -10.08
N SER A 97 11.82 1.59 -10.61
CA SER A 97 12.90 0.94 -9.91
C SER A 97 13.16 1.81 -8.69
N LEU A 98 12.94 1.26 -7.51
CA LEU A 98 13.48 1.83 -6.29
C LEU A 98 14.96 2.10 -6.55
N LEU A 99 15.38 3.38 -6.50
CA LEU A 99 16.77 3.81 -6.72
C LEU A 99 17.76 3.09 -5.79
N HIS A 100 17.25 2.55 -4.68
CA HIS A 100 17.98 1.73 -3.73
C HIS A 100 17.14 0.50 -3.38
N PRO A 101 17.72 -0.71 -3.31
CA PRO A 101 17.00 -1.86 -2.77
C PRO A 101 16.50 -1.52 -1.36
N VAL A 102 15.18 -1.49 -1.19
CA VAL A 102 14.58 -1.35 0.13
C VAL A 102 14.77 -2.70 0.82
N ILE A 103 15.79 -2.78 1.66
CA ILE A 103 15.82 -3.76 2.73
C ILE A 103 14.66 -3.34 3.63
N ILE A 104 13.58 -4.13 3.69
CA ILE A 104 12.52 -3.97 4.69
C ILE A 104 13.05 -4.66 5.94
N PRO A 105 13.65 -3.95 6.91
CA PRO A 105 13.94 -4.56 8.19
C PRO A 105 12.59 -4.79 8.88
N PRO A 106 12.49 -5.68 9.87
CA PRO A 106 11.35 -5.60 10.76
C PRO A 106 11.33 -4.16 11.33
N PHE A 107 10.21 -3.44 11.14
CA PHE A 107 9.94 -2.09 11.68
C PHE A 107 10.51 -0.85 10.94
N HIS A 108 10.19 -0.62 9.66
CA HIS A 108 10.44 0.68 9.02
C HIS A 108 9.20 1.37 8.43
N GLU A 109 9.08 2.68 8.70
CA GLU A 109 8.17 3.62 8.04
C GLU A 109 8.73 4.01 6.67
N THR A 110 7.87 4.00 5.64
CA THR A 110 8.20 4.48 4.29
C THR A 110 7.32 5.68 3.93
N LEU A 111 7.95 6.75 3.46
CA LEU A 111 7.30 7.99 3.06
C LEU A 111 7.10 7.97 1.54
N ILE A 112 5.86 8.01 1.07
CA ILE A 112 5.54 8.10 -0.36
C ILE A 112 5.32 9.59 -0.69
N SER A 113 6.24 10.17 -1.45
CA SER A 113 6.09 11.50 -2.05
C SER A 113 5.76 11.35 -3.54
N GLY A 114 4.69 12.02 -3.98
CA GLY A 114 4.33 12.21 -5.38
C GLY A 114 4.19 13.68 -5.70
#